data_AF-A0A959Y4E5-F1
#
_entry.id   AF-A0A959Y4E5-F1
#
_cell.length_a   1.000
_cell.length_b   1.000
_cell.length_c   1.000
_cell.angle_alpha   90.00
_cell.angle_beta   90.00
_cell.angle_gamma   90.00
#
_symmetry.space_group_name_H-M   'P 1'
#
loop_
_entity.id
_entity.type
_entity.pdbx_description
1 polymer ?
#
loop_
_entity_poly.entity_id
_entity_poly.type
_entity_poly.pdbx_seq_one_letter_code
_entity_poly.pdbx_strand_id
1 'polypeptide(L)'
;KRVPKGDVLESARVAALFGVKKTHELIPDCHPLPVEHAEVGFTVGEQEIIVTMKVRTIYRTGVEVEAMHGASVAALTIYDMLKP
;
A
#
# COMPACT_ATOMS: atom_id res chain seq x y z
N LYS A 1 -9.28 -6.29 22.31
CA LYS A 1 -9.45 -4.83 22.55
C LYS A 1 -9.75 -4.17 21.21
N ARG A 2 -10.66 -3.18 21.17
CA ARG A 2 -10.85 -2.34 19.98
C ARG A 2 -9.61 -1.45 19.82
N VAL A 3 -9.07 -1.32 18.61
CA VAL A 3 -7.92 -0.45 18.35
C VAL A 3 -8.36 1.01 18.53
N PRO A 4 -7.73 1.79 19.43
CA PRO A 4 -8.17 3.17 19.72
C PRO A 4 -8.08 4.09 18.50
N LYS A 5 -7.11 3.84 17.61
CA LYS A 5 -6.89 4.63 16.40
C LYS A 5 -7.96 4.41 15.30
N GLY A 6 -8.84 3.43 15.44
CA GLY A 6 -9.94 3.17 14.51
C GLY A 6 -9.75 1.92 13.65
N ASP A 7 -10.26 1.94 12.43
CA ASP A 7 -10.19 0.81 11.50
C ASP A 7 -8.80 0.71 10.85
N VAL A 8 -8.06 -0.32 11.25
CA VAL A 8 -6.68 -0.56 10.82
C VAL A 8 -6.60 -0.86 9.33
N LEU A 9 -7.48 -1.74 8.82
CA LEU A 9 -7.39 -2.24 7.45
C LEU A 9 -7.85 -1.18 6.44
N GLU A 10 -8.90 -0.42 6.78
CA GLU A 10 -9.34 0.67 5.91
C GLU A 10 -8.36 1.85 5.92
N SER A 11 -7.75 2.17 7.06
CA SER A 11 -6.67 3.17 7.09
C SER A 11 -5.47 2.73 6.23
N ALA A 12 -5.05 1.47 6.36
CA ALA A 12 -3.96 0.91 5.56
C ALA A 12 -4.31 0.86 4.06
N ARG A 13 -5.57 0.58 3.71
CA ARG A 13 -6.06 0.58 2.33
C ARG A 13 -5.87 1.94 1.68
N VAL A 14 -6.34 3.00 2.34
CA VAL A 14 -6.22 4.37 1.82
C VAL A 14 -4.75 4.78 1.69
N ALA A 15 -3.93 4.49 2.71
CA ALA A 15 -2.50 4.80 2.70
C ALA A 15 -1.78 4.08 1.54
N ALA A 16 -2.06 2.80 1.29
CA ALA A 16 -1.50 2.04 0.19
C ALA A 16 -1.82 2.67 -1.17
N LEU A 17 -3.08 3.05 -1.39
CA LEU A 17 -3.53 3.68 -2.64
C LEU A 17 -2.89 5.06 -2.88
N PHE A 18 -2.59 5.80 -1.81
CA PHE A 18 -1.79 7.03 -1.91
C PHE A 18 -0.31 6.74 -2.16
N GLY A 19 0.26 5.76 -1.48
CA GLY A 19 1.65 5.32 -1.68
C GLY A 19 1.93 4.98 -3.14
N VAL A 20 1.07 4.15 -3.76
CA VAL A 20 1.15 3.79 -5.19
C VAL A 20 1.31 5.02 -6.08
N LYS A 21 0.49 6.05 -5.88
CA LYS A 21 0.49 7.28 -6.72
C LYS A 21 1.67 8.20 -6.43
N LYS A 22 2.28 8.09 -5.26
CA LYS A 22 3.39 8.91 -4.77
C LYS A 22 4.76 8.23 -4.90
N THR A 23 4.84 7.09 -5.57
CA THR A 23 6.08 6.32 -5.73
C THR A 23 7.23 7.15 -6.30
N HIS A 24 6.96 7.89 -7.37
CA HIS A 24 7.93 8.79 -8.01
C HIS A 24 8.37 9.98 -7.13
N GLU A 25 7.61 10.34 -6.09
CA GLU A 25 8.01 11.39 -5.14
C GLU A 25 9.05 10.89 -4.12
N LEU A 26 9.09 9.57 -3.89
CA LEU A 26 9.90 8.94 -2.84
C LEU A 26 11.06 8.09 -3.37
N ILE A 27 10.93 7.55 -4.58
CA ILE A 27 11.96 6.70 -5.21
C ILE A 27 12.59 7.48 -6.37
N PRO A 28 13.86 7.92 -6.26
CA PRO A 28 14.46 8.93 -7.14
C PRO A 28 14.37 8.66 -8.65
N ASP A 29 14.52 7.40 -9.07
CA ASP A 29 14.55 7.02 -10.48
C ASP A 29 13.21 6.44 -10.99
N CYS A 30 12.15 6.52 -10.18
CA CYS A 30 10.80 6.15 -10.61
C CYS A 30 10.18 7.26 -11.46
N HIS A 31 9.52 6.86 -12.54
CA HIS A 31 8.78 7.79 -13.39
C HIS A 31 7.40 8.07 -12.77
N PRO A 32 6.82 9.27 -12.95
CA PRO A 32 5.40 9.47 -12.69
C PRO A 32 4.57 8.62 -13.66
N LEU A 33 3.78 7.69 -13.14
CA LEU A 33 2.97 6.76 -13.93
C LEU A 33 1.45 7.05 -13.84
N PRO A 34 0.71 6.96 -14.95
CA PRO A 34 -0.75 7.02 -14.93
C PRO A 34 -1.32 5.69 -14.40
N VAL A 35 -1.65 5.65 -13.11
CA VAL A 35 -2.21 4.45 -12.48
C VAL A 35 -3.66 4.27 -12.91
N GLU A 36 -3.92 3.24 -13.73
CA GLU A 36 -5.26 2.91 -14.23
C GLU A 36 -6.06 2.10 -13.20
N HIS A 37 -5.37 1.28 -12.42
CA HIS A 37 -5.99 0.49 -11.37
C HIS A 37 -5.00 0.19 -10.26
N ALA A 38 -5.46 0.29 -9.02
CA ALA A 38 -4.73 -0.14 -7.83
C ALA A 38 -5.72 -0.79 -6.86
N GLU A 39 -5.35 -1.97 -6.36
CA GLU A 39 -6.12 -2.76 -5.41
C GLU A 39 -5.18 -3.28 -4.33
N VAL A 40 -5.69 -3.31 -3.10
CA VAL A 40 -5.02 -3.85 -1.92
C VAL A 40 -5.91 -4.87 -1.24
N GLY A 41 -5.36 -6.05 -0.98
CA GLY A 41 -5.98 -7.13 -0.23
C GLY A 41 -5.24 -7.38 1.08
N PHE A 42 -5.99 -7.85 2.08
CA PHE A 42 -5.45 -8.24 3.37
C PHE A 42 -5.94 -9.64 3.73
N THR A 43 -5.01 -10.52 4.09
CA THR A 43 -5.33 -11.81 4.69
C THR A 43 -4.79 -11.81 6.12
N VAL A 44 -5.70 -11.88 7.10
CA VAL A 44 -5.34 -11.86 8.52
C VAL A 44 -5.20 -13.30 9.01
N GLY A 45 -3.99 -13.66 9.42
CA GLY A 45 -3.68 -14.93 10.08
C GLY A 45 -3.63 -14.78 11.60
N GLU A 46 -3.16 -15.81 12.30
CA GLU A 46 -3.05 -15.78 13.77
C GLU A 46 -1.96 -14.82 14.27
N GLN A 47 -0.82 -14.75 13.57
CA GLN A 47 0.35 -13.96 13.97
C GLN A 47 0.88 -13.05 12.86
N GLU A 48 0.16 -12.94 11.75
CA GLU A 48 0.60 -12.18 10.58
C GLU A 48 -0.59 -11.54 9.84
N ILE A 49 -0.28 -10.49 9.09
CA ILE A 49 -1.21 -9.91 8.12
C ILE A 49 -0.46 -9.86 6.79
N ILE A 50 -0.96 -10.62 5.82
CA ILE A 50 -0.42 -10.63 4.46
C ILE A 50 -1.07 -9.49 3.68
N VAL A 51 -0.23 -8.59 3.16
CA VAL A 51 -0.65 -7.49 2.27
C VAL A 51 -0.39 -7.90 0.84
N THR A 52 -1.45 -7.89 0.01
CA THR A 52 -1.34 -8.14 -1.43
C THR A 52 -1.67 -6.86 -2.18
N MET A 53 -0.74 -6.40 -3.02
CA MET A 53 -0.96 -5.24 -3.89
C MET A 53 -1.03 -5.65 -5.36
N LYS A 54 -1.99 -5.07 -6.07
CA LYS A 54 -2.13 -5.22 -7.52
C LYS A 54 -2.25 -3.84 -8.15
N VAL A 55 -1.34 -3.55 -9.07
CA VAL A 55 -1.32 -2.29 -9.82
C VAL A 55 -1.37 -2.62 -11.31
N ARG A 56 -2.10 -1.82 -12.08
CA ARG A 56 -2.14 -1.90 -13.55
C ARG A 56 -2.02 -0.50 -14.14
N THR A 57 -1.31 -0.43 -15.25
CA THR A 57 -1.18 0.77 -16.09
C THR A 57 -1.08 0.37 -17.56
N ILE A 58 -1.30 1.32 -18.46
CA ILE A 58 -0.94 1.22 -19.86
C ILE A 58 0.17 2.25 -20.11
N TYR A 59 1.43 1.82 -20.02
CA TYR A 59 2.57 2.73 -20.14
C TYR A 59 3.84 2.03 -20.64
N ARG A 60 4.95 2.79 -20.76
CA ARG A 60 6.22 2.32 -21.34
C ARG A 60 7.11 1.53 -20.38
N THR A 61 6.76 1.48 -19.09
CA THR A 61 7.52 0.79 -18.05
C THR A 61 6.56 0.03 -17.12
N GLY A 62 7.11 -0.92 -16.38
CA GLY A 62 6.38 -1.71 -15.38
C GLY A 62 5.92 -0.90 -14.17
N VAL A 63 5.17 -1.56 -13.29
CA VAL A 63 4.54 -1.00 -12.06
C VAL A 63 4.89 -1.80 -10.80
N GLU A 64 5.91 -2.65 -10.88
CA GLU A 64 6.37 -3.49 -9.78
C GLU A 64 6.78 -2.65 -8.57
N VAL A 65 7.41 -1.49 -8.80
CA VAL A 65 7.86 -0.61 -7.73
C VAL A 65 6.68 0.08 -7.04
N GLU A 66 5.68 0.53 -7.80
CA GLU A 66 4.44 1.10 -7.26
C GLU A 66 3.70 0.07 -6.39
N ALA A 67 3.64 -1.18 -6.84
CA ALA A 67 3.03 -2.27 -6.08
C ALA A 67 3.78 -2.55 -4.77
N MET A 68 5.12 -2.68 -4.82
CA MET A 68 5.96 -2.89 -3.64
C MET A 68 5.90 -1.70 -2.66
N HIS A 69 5.90 -0.48 -3.17
CA HIS A 69 5.82 0.73 -2.37
C HIS A 69 4.46 0.83 -1.67
N GLY A 70 3.36 0.64 -2.42
CA GLY A 70 2.01 0.60 -1.83
C GLY A 70 1.87 -0.46 -0.74
N ALA A 71 2.42 -1.66 -0.93
CA ALA A 71 2.38 -2.74 0.05
C ALA A 71 3.16 -2.37 1.31
N SER A 72 4.33 -1.75 1.12
CA SER A 72 5.19 -1.28 2.21
C SER A 72 4.50 -0.20 3.04
N VAL A 73 3.86 0.78 2.39
CA VAL A 73 3.09 1.84 3.06
C VAL A 73 1.91 1.25 3.83
N ALA A 74 1.21 0.25 3.26
CA ALA A 74 0.13 -0.44 3.95
C ALA A 74 0.64 -1.12 5.24
N ALA A 75 1.75 -1.87 5.15
CA ALA A 75 2.34 -2.58 6.29
C ALA A 75 2.80 -1.61 7.40
N LEU A 76 3.45 -0.50 7.02
CA LEU A 76 3.85 0.55 7.96
C LEU A 76 2.63 1.21 8.62
N THR A 77 1.55 1.42 7.88
CA THR A 77 0.30 1.98 8.42
C THR A 77 -0.36 1.02 9.40
N ILE A 78 -0.41 -0.28 9.08
CA ILE A 78 -0.90 -1.32 10.00
C ILE A 78 -0.09 -1.30 11.30
N TYR A 79 1.25 -1.26 11.18
CA TYR A 79 2.12 -1.18 12.35
C TYR A 79 1.86 0.10 13.17
N ASP A 80 1.75 1.26 12.52
CA ASP A 80 1.41 2.51 13.21
C ASP A 80 0.09 2.42 13.97
N MET A 81 -0.92 1.81 13.37
CA MET A 81 -2.25 1.69 13.95
C MET A 81 -2.30 0.72 15.13
N LEU A 82 -1.43 -0.29 15.16
CA LEU A 82 -1.42 -1.35 16.18
C LEU A 82 -0.36 -1.17 17.28
N LYS A 83 0.65 -0.31 17.07
CA LYS A 83 1.69 -0.09 18.08
C LYS A 83 1.09 0.48 19.39
N PRO A 84 1.63 0.10 20.56
CA PRO A 84 1.12 0.51 21.87
C PRO A 84 1.07 2.02 22.08
#